data_AF-A0A9P7F5Z5-F1
#
_entry.id   AF-A0A9P7F5Z5-F1
#
_cell.length_a   1.000
_cell.length_b   1.000
_cell.length_c   1.000
_cell.angle_alpha   90.00
_cell.angle_beta   90.00
_cell.angle_gamma   90.00
#
_symmetry.space_group_name_H-M   'P 1'
#
loop_
_entity.id
_entity.type
_entity.pdbx_description
1 polymer ?
#
loop_
_entity_poly.entity_id
_entity_poly.type
_entity_poly.pdbx_seq_one_letter_code
_entity_poly.pdbx_strand_id
1 'polypeptide(L)'
;MSKPKAKAAQTHQTGIYKSDSVRDVAESLGIANLSETVASSLASDVEYRIHQVIEEASRFMRHARRTTITTSDIDQALRVLNIEPLYGHNPHNPPVFRRALPFPNAANVGPVYFVEDEEIDFDRVLREEKITLPKGVSWTAHWLAVEGVQPLIPENPPAIPKDVDQEITKSPPQANGAFPLTPPSESRSTVKKQQQQQQQLVKQVLSRELQLYYTRLTASLLPPTADSTKRTAALASLRNDAGLQALLPYLIRWVGEGVVTALKEGAQTEADGRSLEVLLDVVSAILENNTLFIEPYLHQLLPAILSTLLHSTLPPSHTTHLRTSAAQTLSRLLTQHSTTYPSLSPRIMKTLLVALISADKSKGTREGAIRGLVGIGKEAVRKGLVEGGGVKVVGSECTPGETGPLVDSVMTALNVLHPASDMPESLDATDDGDSVTMAQLQDVLGNFFAEKLHGDKGWALGILGSIKQQS
;
A
#
# COMPACT_ATOMS: atom_id res chain seq x y z
N MET A 1 -13.80 -48.05 -82.67
CA MET A 1 -14.74 -47.02 -82.17
C MET A 1 -15.04 -47.30 -80.70
N SER A 2 -14.58 -46.44 -79.80
CA SER A 2 -14.92 -46.44 -78.38
C SER A 2 -14.88 -44.98 -77.95
N LYS A 3 -16.05 -44.41 -77.62
CA LYS A 3 -16.14 -43.04 -77.09
C LYS A 3 -15.56 -43.04 -75.67
N PRO A 4 -14.60 -42.16 -75.33
CA PRO A 4 -14.18 -42.02 -73.95
C PRO A 4 -15.31 -41.40 -73.13
N LYS A 5 -15.60 -42.05 -72.01
CA LYS A 5 -16.58 -41.66 -70.99
C LYS A 5 -16.15 -40.31 -70.41
N ALA A 6 -17.02 -39.30 -70.44
CA ALA A 6 -16.76 -38.00 -69.84
C ALA A 6 -16.49 -38.18 -68.33
N LYS A 7 -15.33 -37.72 -67.88
CA LYS A 7 -14.95 -37.67 -66.47
C LYS A 7 -15.83 -36.60 -65.81
N ALA A 8 -16.63 -36.98 -64.81
CA ALA A 8 -17.40 -36.02 -64.02
C ALA A 8 -16.43 -35.02 -63.37
N ALA A 9 -16.68 -33.73 -63.56
CA ALA A 9 -15.91 -32.67 -62.92
C ALA A 9 -16.04 -32.85 -61.40
N GLN A 10 -14.91 -32.99 -60.70
CA GLN A 10 -14.90 -32.97 -59.25
C GLN A 10 -15.21 -31.54 -58.81
N THR A 11 -16.41 -31.32 -58.29
CA THR A 11 -16.80 -30.07 -57.66
C THR A 11 -15.94 -29.91 -56.40
N HIS A 12 -14.96 -29.00 -56.44
CA HIS A 12 -14.21 -28.63 -55.26
C HIS A 12 -15.18 -28.01 -54.24
N GLN A 13 -15.37 -28.66 -53.08
CA GLN A 13 -15.97 -28.02 -51.91
C GLN A 13 -14.99 -26.96 -51.41
N THR A 14 -15.40 -25.69 -51.45
CA THR A 14 -14.56 -24.52 -51.17
C THR A 14 -14.59 -24.06 -49.70
N GLY A 15 -15.39 -24.68 -48.84
CA GLY A 15 -15.61 -24.26 -47.45
C GLY A 15 -15.92 -25.41 -46.48
N ILE A 16 -15.98 -25.09 -45.19
CA ILE A 16 -16.33 -26.03 -44.11
C ILE A 16 -17.86 -26.21 -44.04
N TYR A 17 -18.63 -25.20 -44.44
CA TYR A 17 -20.09 -25.28 -44.44
C TYR A 17 -20.59 -26.26 -45.51
N LYS A 18 -21.38 -27.26 -45.11
CA LYS A 18 -21.82 -28.33 -46.00
C LYS A 18 -22.89 -27.84 -46.97
N SER A 19 -22.72 -28.14 -48.25
CA SER A 19 -23.72 -27.89 -49.28
C SER A 19 -25.04 -28.65 -49.04
N ASP A 20 -24.99 -29.76 -48.30
CA ASP A 20 -26.18 -30.54 -47.94
C ASP A 20 -27.14 -29.73 -47.05
N SER A 21 -26.62 -28.95 -46.09
CA SER A 21 -27.43 -28.06 -45.25
C SER A 21 -28.22 -27.04 -46.07
N VAL A 22 -27.65 -26.55 -47.19
CA VAL A 22 -28.33 -25.63 -48.11
C VAL A 22 -29.44 -26.34 -48.89
N ARG A 23 -29.22 -27.61 -49.27
CA ARG A 23 -30.24 -28.43 -49.94
C ARG A 23 -31.41 -28.74 -49.00
N ASP A 24 -31.13 -29.09 -47.74
CA ASP A 24 -32.16 -29.36 -46.73
C ASP A 24 -33.10 -28.14 -46.56
N VAL A 25 -32.52 -26.93 -46.52
CA VAL A 25 -33.30 -25.67 -46.46
C VAL A 25 -34.08 -25.44 -47.76
N ALA A 26 -33.50 -25.71 -48.93
CA ALA A 26 -34.21 -25.56 -50.21
C ALA A 26 -35.40 -26.54 -50.34
N GLU A 27 -35.24 -27.78 -49.88
CA GLU A 27 -36.31 -28.78 -49.82
C GLU A 27 -37.42 -28.36 -48.84
N SER A 28 -37.08 -27.74 -47.71
CA SER A 28 -38.08 -27.19 -46.77
C SER A 28 -38.98 -26.11 -47.40
N LEU A 29 -38.47 -25.42 -48.44
CA LEU A 29 -39.20 -24.43 -49.24
C LEU A 29 -39.91 -25.05 -50.47
N GLY A 30 -39.84 -26.37 -50.65
CA GLY A 30 -40.45 -27.09 -51.77
C GLY A 30 -39.60 -27.13 -53.05
N ILE A 31 -38.32 -26.75 -53.00
CA ILE A 31 -37.40 -26.76 -54.15
C ILE A 31 -36.62 -28.09 -54.17
N ALA A 32 -37.11 -29.08 -54.90
CA ALA A 32 -36.55 -30.44 -54.88
C ALA A 32 -35.23 -30.62 -55.67
N ASN A 33 -34.94 -29.76 -56.66
CA ASN A 33 -33.82 -29.95 -57.58
C ASN A 33 -32.90 -28.72 -57.62
N LEU A 34 -32.07 -28.54 -56.58
CA LEU A 34 -31.04 -27.49 -56.53
C LEU A 34 -29.74 -27.97 -57.18
N SER A 35 -29.23 -27.23 -58.17
CA SER A 35 -27.94 -27.55 -58.80
C SER A 35 -26.78 -27.48 -57.81
N GLU A 36 -25.84 -28.42 -57.89
CA GLU A 36 -24.69 -28.53 -56.98
C GLU A 36 -23.78 -27.28 -56.98
N THR A 37 -23.64 -26.61 -58.13
CA THR A 37 -22.86 -25.37 -58.26
C THR A 37 -23.46 -24.23 -57.46
N VAL A 38 -24.79 -24.08 -57.48
CA VAL A 38 -25.52 -23.08 -56.68
C VAL A 38 -25.45 -23.41 -55.20
N ALA A 39 -25.65 -24.68 -54.82
CA ALA A 39 -25.56 -25.11 -53.43
C ALA A 39 -24.16 -24.86 -52.82
N SER A 40 -23.09 -25.17 -53.58
CA SER A 40 -21.70 -24.93 -53.14
C SER A 40 -21.36 -23.44 -53.03
N SER A 41 -21.82 -22.64 -53.99
CA SER A 41 -21.59 -21.18 -53.97
C SER A 41 -22.33 -20.51 -52.81
N LEU A 42 -23.59 -20.88 -52.58
CA LEU A 42 -24.38 -20.36 -51.47
C LEU A 42 -23.84 -20.80 -50.12
N ALA A 43 -23.37 -22.04 -49.99
CA ALA A 43 -22.68 -22.51 -48.78
C ALA A 43 -21.44 -21.66 -48.44
N SER A 44 -20.66 -21.28 -49.46
CA SER A 44 -19.49 -20.42 -49.29
C SER A 44 -19.86 -19.00 -48.86
N ASP A 45 -20.96 -18.43 -49.40
CA ASP A 45 -21.45 -17.11 -48.97
C ASP A 45 -21.99 -17.15 -47.52
N VAL A 46 -22.74 -18.19 -47.15
CA VAL A 46 -23.22 -18.38 -45.77
C VAL A 46 -22.05 -18.45 -44.79
N GLU A 47 -21.01 -19.20 -45.13
CA GLU A 47 -19.79 -19.28 -44.31
C GLU A 47 -19.13 -17.90 -44.15
N TYR A 48 -19.02 -17.12 -45.22
CA TYR A 48 -18.52 -15.75 -45.15
C TYR A 48 -19.36 -14.86 -44.23
N ARG A 49 -20.70 -14.95 -44.30
CA ARG A 49 -21.61 -14.19 -43.42
C ARG A 49 -21.46 -14.60 -41.95
N ILE A 50 -21.28 -15.88 -41.66
CA ILE A 50 -21.03 -16.37 -40.29
C ILE A 50 -19.72 -15.76 -39.75
N HIS A 51 -18.65 -15.77 -40.54
CA HIS A 51 -17.38 -15.15 -40.14
C HIS A 51 -17.53 -13.64 -39.91
N GLN A 52 -18.27 -12.94 -40.76
CA GLN A 52 -18.55 -11.51 -40.60
C GLN A 52 -19.23 -11.21 -39.26
N VAL A 53 -20.27 -11.98 -38.90
CA VAL A 53 -20.97 -11.83 -37.60
C VAL A 53 -20.04 -12.13 -36.42
N ILE A 54 -19.26 -13.22 -36.50
CA ILE A 54 -18.32 -13.61 -35.44
C ILE A 54 -17.22 -12.57 -35.25
N GLU A 55 -16.74 -11.96 -36.33
CA GLU A 55 -15.71 -10.92 -36.25
C GLU A 55 -16.24 -9.66 -35.54
N GLU A 56 -17.44 -9.20 -35.89
CA GLU A 56 -18.09 -8.08 -35.20
C GLU A 56 -18.35 -8.40 -33.72
N ALA A 57 -18.87 -9.59 -33.41
CA ALA A 57 -19.10 -10.03 -32.03
C ALA A 57 -17.79 -10.09 -31.22
N SER A 58 -16.70 -10.52 -31.86
CA SER A 58 -15.37 -10.55 -31.24
C SER A 58 -14.85 -9.16 -30.90
N ARG A 59 -15.21 -8.13 -31.68
CA ARG A 59 -14.89 -6.74 -31.34
C ARG A 59 -15.65 -6.31 -30.09
N PHE A 60 -16.95 -6.58 -30.00
CA PHE A 60 -17.75 -6.30 -28.80
C PHE A 60 -17.18 -6.99 -27.55
N MET A 61 -16.79 -8.27 -27.66
CA MET A 61 -16.13 -9.00 -26.58
C MET A 61 -14.82 -8.31 -26.11
N ARG A 62 -13.95 -7.91 -27.05
CA ARG A 62 -12.69 -7.22 -26.74
C ARG A 62 -12.94 -5.84 -26.13
N HIS A 63 -13.91 -5.09 -26.64
CA HIS A 63 -14.29 -3.78 -26.08
C HIS A 63 -14.89 -3.91 -24.68
N ALA A 64 -15.57 -5.02 -24.38
CA ALA A 64 -16.06 -5.37 -23.06
C ALA A 64 -14.98 -5.94 -22.13
N ARG A 65 -13.70 -6.01 -22.56
CA ARG A 65 -12.55 -6.56 -21.81
C ARG A 65 -12.76 -8.00 -21.34
N ARG A 66 -13.47 -8.80 -22.13
CA ARG A 66 -13.70 -10.23 -21.87
C ARG A 66 -12.90 -11.08 -22.85
N THR A 67 -12.68 -12.35 -22.49
CA THR A 67 -12.03 -13.37 -23.33
C THR A 67 -13.02 -14.41 -23.86
N THR A 68 -14.27 -14.37 -23.40
CA THR A 68 -15.35 -15.27 -23.80
C THR A 68 -16.46 -14.50 -24.50
N ILE A 69 -16.85 -14.97 -25.69
CA ILE A 69 -17.98 -14.41 -26.45
C ILE A 69 -19.28 -14.89 -25.81
N THR A 70 -20.24 -13.98 -25.64
CA THR A 70 -21.56 -14.25 -25.09
C THR A 70 -22.66 -14.01 -26.13
N THR A 71 -23.88 -14.50 -25.88
CA THR A 71 -25.03 -14.25 -26.77
C THR A 71 -25.29 -12.77 -26.99
N SER A 72 -25.08 -11.94 -25.96
CA SER A 72 -25.22 -10.48 -26.05
C SER A 72 -24.26 -9.82 -27.05
N ASP A 73 -23.06 -10.39 -27.27
CA ASP A 73 -22.08 -9.86 -28.23
C ASP A 73 -22.53 -10.15 -29.67
N ILE A 74 -23.17 -11.31 -29.88
CA ILE A 74 -23.77 -11.69 -31.16
C ILE A 74 -24.99 -10.83 -31.46
N ASP A 75 -25.86 -10.59 -30.47
CA ASP A 75 -27.03 -9.71 -30.63
C ASP A 75 -26.63 -8.28 -31.03
N GLN A 76 -25.53 -7.78 -30.46
CA GLN A 76 -24.97 -6.47 -30.84
C GLN A 76 -24.39 -6.49 -32.25
N ALA A 77 -23.69 -7.56 -32.63
CA ALA A 77 -23.18 -7.74 -33.99
C ALA A 77 -24.30 -7.77 -35.04
N LEU A 78 -25.39 -8.50 -34.78
CA LEU A 78 -26.56 -8.56 -35.67
C LEU A 78 -27.17 -7.18 -35.86
N ARG A 79 -27.33 -6.40 -34.78
CA ARG A 79 -27.85 -5.03 -34.86
C ARG A 79 -26.98 -4.11 -35.71
N VAL A 80 -25.65 -4.17 -35.56
CA VAL A 80 -24.72 -3.34 -36.35
C VAL A 80 -24.73 -3.72 -37.83
N LEU A 81 -24.83 -5.02 -38.11
CA LEU A 81 -24.92 -5.53 -39.48
C LEU A 81 -26.31 -5.35 -40.11
N ASN A 82 -27.27 -4.74 -39.40
CA ASN A 82 -28.66 -4.59 -39.80
C ASN A 82 -29.35 -5.93 -40.13
N ILE A 83 -28.99 -6.98 -39.39
CA ILE A 83 -29.62 -8.30 -39.45
C ILE A 83 -30.72 -8.35 -38.39
N GLU A 84 -31.83 -9.01 -38.71
CA GLU A 84 -32.95 -9.21 -37.80
C GLU A 84 -32.50 -9.90 -36.50
N PRO A 85 -32.97 -9.45 -35.32
CA PRO A 85 -32.55 -10.01 -34.04
C PRO A 85 -33.10 -11.43 -33.84
N LEU A 86 -32.25 -12.31 -33.32
CA LEU A 86 -32.60 -13.70 -32.99
C LEU A 86 -33.04 -13.79 -31.51
N TYR A 87 -34.34 -13.97 -31.29
CA TYR A 87 -34.90 -14.10 -29.94
C TYR A 87 -34.84 -15.54 -29.42
N GLY A 88 -34.86 -15.69 -28.09
CA GLY A 88 -34.91 -17.01 -27.43
C GLY A 88 -33.56 -17.61 -27.04
N HIS A 89 -32.45 -16.89 -27.26
CA HIS A 89 -31.10 -17.34 -26.91
C HIS A 89 -30.57 -16.68 -25.62
N ASN A 90 -30.86 -17.29 -24.47
CA ASN A 90 -30.39 -16.81 -23.17
C ASN A 90 -29.31 -17.74 -22.58
N PRO A 91 -28.25 -17.20 -21.93
CA PRO A 91 -27.23 -18.02 -21.27
C PRO A 91 -27.76 -18.92 -20.15
N HIS A 92 -28.93 -18.59 -19.59
CA HIS A 92 -29.52 -19.33 -18.48
C HIS A 92 -30.28 -20.59 -18.90
N ASN A 93 -30.60 -20.74 -20.19
CA ASN A 93 -31.28 -21.91 -20.72
C ASN A 93 -30.69 -22.32 -22.08
N PRO A 94 -29.53 -23.00 -22.09
CA PRO A 94 -28.91 -23.43 -23.34
C PRO A 94 -29.76 -24.52 -24.03
N PRO A 95 -30.00 -24.42 -25.35
CA PRO A 95 -30.80 -25.41 -26.07
C PRO A 95 -30.12 -26.78 -26.07
N VAL A 96 -30.90 -27.84 -25.86
CA VAL A 96 -30.43 -29.22 -25.89
C VAL A 96 -30.72 -29.82 -27.26
N PHE A 97 -29.67 -30.24 -27.96
CA PHE A 97 -29.79 -30.92 -29.26
C PHE A 97 -29.90 -32.44 -29.06
N ARG A 98 -30.95 -33.05 -29.62
CA ARG A 98 -31.15 -34.50 -29.65
C ARG A 98 -31.02 -35.04 -31.07
N ARG A 99 -30.48 -36.25 -31.19
CA ARG A 99 -30.38 -36.96 -32.47
C ARG A 99 -31.66 -37.74 -32.73
N ALA A 100 -32.27 -37.53 -33.89
CA ALA A 100 -33.44 -38.30 -34.32
C ALA A 100 -33.07 -39.78 -34.56
N LEU A 101 -34.05 -40.67 -34.36
CA LEU A 101 -33.88 -42.07 -34.69
C LEU A 101 -33.79 -42.26 -36.22
N PRO A 102 -32.95 -43.18 -36.72
CA PRO A 102 -32.86 -43.46 -38.15
C PRO A 102 -34.23 -43.87 -38.72
N PHE A 103 -34.63 -43.28 -39.84
CA PHE A 103 -35.87 -43.63 -40.51
C PHE A 103 -35.76 -45.04 -41.12
N PRO A 104 -36.64 -46.01 -40.76
CA PRO A 104 -36.56 -47.38 -41.24
C PRO A 104 -36.61 -47.52 -42.77
N ASN A 105 -37.28 -46.58 -43.45
CA ASN A 105 -37.54 -46.62 -44.90
C ASN A 105 -36.62 -45.71 -45.73
N ALA A 106 -35.64 -45.04 -45.13
CA ALA A 106 -34.77 -44.08 -45.81
C ALA A 106 -33.32 -44.16 -45.31
N ALA A 107 -32.65 -45.29 -45.57
CA ALA A 107 -31.29 -45.58 -45.11
C ALA A 107 -30.18 -44.65 -45.65
N ASN A 108 -30.49 -43.80 -46.64
CA ASN A 108 -29.54 -42.86 -47.24
C ASN A 108 -29.61 -41.43 -46.64
N VAL A 109 -30.48 -41.19 -45.65
CA VAL A 109 -30.60 -39.87 -45.01
C VAL A 109 -29.57 -39.76 -43.87
N GLY A 110 -28.81 -38.66 -43.85
CA GLY A 110 -27.81 -38.38 -42.82
C GLY A 110 -28.40 -38.19 -41.42
N PRO A 111 -27.56 -38.05 -40.38
CA PRO A 111 -28.03 -37.86 -39.01
C PRO A 111 -28.74 -36.50 -38.88
N VAL A 112 -30.01 -36.53 -38.45
CA VAL A 112 -30.81 -35.33 -38.16
C VAL A 112 -30.75 -35.03 -36.67
N TYR A 113 -30.50 -33.77 -36.33
CA TYR A 113 -30.55 -33.25 -34.96
C TYR A 113 -31.69 -32.25 -34.85
N PHE A 114 -32.40 -32.27 -33.73
CA PHE A 114 -33.47 -31.33 -33.43
C PHE A 114 -33.27 -30.74 -32.03
N VAL A 115 -33.79 -29.53 -31.82
CA VAL A 115 -33.84 -28.89 -30.50
C VAL A 115 -34.99 -29.53 -29.74
N GLU A 116 -34.72 -30.07 -28.56
CA GLU A 116 -35.76 -30.60 -27.68
C GLU A 116 -36.66 -29.45 -27.20
N ASP A 117 -37.97 -29.60 -27.42
CA ASP A 117 -38.98 -28.70 -26.89
C ASP A 117 -39.54 -29.29 -25.60
N GLU A 118 -39.14 -28.74 -24.46
CA GLU A 118 -39.59 -29.17 -23.14
C GLU A 118 -40.88 -28.41 -22.78
N GLU A 119 -41.99 -29.15 -22.61
CA GLU A 119 -43.24 -28.57 -22.14
C GLU A 119 -43.12 -28.19 -20.65
N ILE A 120 -43.25 -26.89 -20.35
CA ILE A 120 -43.14 -26.37 -18.98
C ILE A 120 -44.54 -26.08 -18.43
N ASP A 121 -44.85 -26.65 -17.25
CA ASP A 121 -46.06 -26.32 -16.50
C ASP A 121 -45.97 -24.91 -15.89
N PHE A 122 -46.90 -24.03 -16.26
CA PHE A 122 -46.95 -22.65 -15.76
C PHE A 122 -47.13 -22.58 -14.24
N ASP A 123 -47.87 -23.53 -13.63
CA ASP A 123 -48.06 -23.55 -12.18
C ASP A 123 -46.75 -23.85 -11.44
N ARG A 124 -45.81 -24.56 -12.08
CA ARG A 124 -44.48 -24.81 -11.54
C ARG A 124 -43.63 -23.54 -11.57
N VAL A 125 -43.64 -22.82 -12.68
CA VAL A 125 -42.87 -21.57 -12.85
C VAL A 125 -43.36 -20.49 -11.89
N LEU A 126 -44.67 -20.33 -11.72
CA LEU A 126 -45.25 -19.34 -10.80
C LEU A 126 -44.92 -19.61 -9.34
N ARG A 127 -44.69 -20.88 -8.96
CA ARG A 127 -44.32 -21.28 -7.59
C ARG A 127 -42.81 -21.23 -7.35
N GLU A 128 -42.02 -21.12 -8.41
CA GLU A 128 -40.56 -21.05 -8.32
C GLU A 128 -40.12 -19.62 -8.00
N GLU A 129 -39.96 -19.31 -6.71
CA GLU A 129 -39.32 -18.06 -6.27
C GLU A 129 -38.07 -18.32 -5.45
N LYS A 130 -36.93 -17.84 -5.98
CA LYS A 130 -36.07 -16.82 -5.35
C LYS A 130 -34.86 -16.54 -6.25
N ILE A 131 -34.89 -15.38 -6.92
CA ILE A 131 -33.68 -14.83 -7.54
C ILE A 131 -32.77 -14.38 -6.40
N THR A 132 -31.59 -14.99 -6.26
CA THR A 132 -30.59 -14.52 -5.32
C THR A 132 -29.88 -13.31 -5.91
N LEU A 133 -30.05 -12.15 -5.29
CA LEU A 133 -29.30 -10.97 -5.71
C LEU A 133 -27.84 -11.14 -5.25
N PRO A 134 -26.86 -11.11 -6.18
CA PRO A 134 -25.47 -11.08 -5.79
C PRO A 134 -25.17 -9.78 -5.01
N LYS A 135 -24.13 -9.82 -4.17
CA LYS A 135 -23.62 -8.62 -3.51
C LYS A 135 -23.20 -7.60 -4.58
N GLY A 136 -23.41 -6.32 -4.30
CA GLY A 136 -22.94 -5.24 -5.15
C GLY A 136 -21.42 -5.26 -5.34
N VAL A 137 -20.95 -4.55 -6.37
CA VAL A 137 -19.52 -4.46 -6.69
C VAL A 137 -18.77 -3.74 -5.57
N SER A 138 -17.74 -4.37 -5.03
CA SER A 138 -16.77 -3.76 -4.10
C SER A 138 -15.35 -3.99 -4.61
N TRP A 139 -14.40 -3.18 -4.13
CA TRP A 139 -12.98 -3.32 -4.46
C TRP A 139 -12.19 -3.61 -3.19
N THR A 140 -11.14 -4.42 -3.33
CA THR A 140 -10.16 -4.70 -2.28
C THR A 140 -8.77 -4.42 -2.85
N ALA A 141 -7.97 -3.64 -2.12
CA ALA A 141 -6.62 -3.29 -2.52
C ALA A 141 -5.60 -4.03 -1.66
N HIS A 142 -4.52 -4.49 -2.29
CA HIS A 142 -3.38 -5.10 -1.62
C HIS A 142 -2.09 -4.76 -2.38
N TRP A 143 -0.95 -4.93 -1.71
CA TRP A 143 0.36 -4.70 -2.33
C TRP A 143 0.74 -5.90 -3.21
N LEU A 144 0.73 -5.69 -4.53
CA LEU A 144 1.19 -6.69 -5.49
C LEU A 144 2.72 -6.83 -5.48
N ALA A 145 3.44 -5.71 -5.33
CA ALA A 145 4.89 -5.67 -5.26
C ALA A 145 5.38 -4.50 -4.40
N VAL A 146 6.49 -4.72 -3.70
CA VAL A 146 7.24 -3.69 -2.97
C VAL A 146 8.70 -3.81 -3.43
N GLU A 147 9.26 -2.73 -4.00
CA GLU A 147 10.64 -2.75 -4.57
C GLU A 147 10.86 -3.87 -5.59
N GLY A 148 9.85 -4.17 -6.40
CA GLY A 148 9.90 -5.22 -7.43
C GLY A 148 9.79 -6.66 -6.89
N VAL A 149 9.66 -6.84 -5.57
CA VAL A 149 9.43 -8.15 -4.95
C VAL A 149 7.97 -8.29 -4.54
N GLN A 150 7.35 -9.40 -4.93
CA GLN A 150 5.98 -9.72 -4.54
C GLN A 150 5.92 -10.19 -3.08
N PRO A 151 5.18 -9.51 -2.19
CA PRO A 151 5.03 -9.96 -0.81
C PRO A 151 4.17 -11.22 -0.75
N LEU A 152 4.50 -12.12 0.18
CA LEU A 152 3.77 -13.37 0.42
C LEU A 152 2.54 -13.10 1.31
N ILE A 153 1.51 -12.52 0.70
CA ILE A 153 0.18 -12.33 1.27
C ILE A 153 -0.82 -13.30 0.60
N PRO A 154 -1.92 -13.69 1.26
CA PRO A 154 -2.90 -14.63 0.72
C PRO A 154 -3.48 -14.22 -0.65
N GLU A 155 -3.54 -12.93 -0.93
CA GLU A 155 -4.06 -12.36 -2.18
C GLU A 155 -3.07 -12.50 -3.35
N ASN A 156 -1.77 -12.63 -3.07
CA ASN A 156 -0.75 -12.78 -4.09
C ASN A 156 -0.53 -14.26 -4.43
N PRO A 157 -0.28 -14.59 -5.71
CA PRO A 157 0.07 -15.95 -6.10
C PRO A 157 1.33 -16.41 -5.36
N PRO A 158 1.42 -17.71 -4.98
CA PRO A 158 2.68 -18.25 -4.48
C PRO A 158 3.75 -18.11 -5.55
N ALA A 159 4.99 -17.85 -5.13
CA ALA A 159 6.13 -17.83 -6.05
C ALA A 159 6.19 -19.17 -6.78
N ILE A 160 5.88 -19.15 -8.07
CA ILE A 160 6.03 -20.32 -8.94
C ILE A 160 7.51 -20.68 -8.88
N PRO A 161 7.90 -21.89 -8.45
CA PRO A 161 9.28 -22.33 -8.56
C PRO A 161 9.70 -22.13 -10.01
N LYS A 162 10.70 -21.29 -10.24
CA LYS A 162 11.28 -21.18 -11.57
C LYS A 162 11.88 -22.55 -11.89
N ASP A 163 11.31 -23.27 -12.85
CA ASP A 163 11.88 -24.47 -13.48
C ASP A 163 13.12 -24.10 -14.34
N VAL A 164 14.07 -23.40 -13.74
CA VAL A 164 15.41 -23.22 -14.28
C VAL A 164 16.37 -23.67 -13.18
N ASP A 165 17.14 -24.70 -13.52
CA ASP A 165 18.17 -25.39 -12.73
C ASP A 165 17.78 -26.72 -12.05
N GLN A 166 16.99 -27.57 -12.73
CA GLN A 166 16.92 -29.02 -12.43
C GLN A 166 17.71 -29.92 -13.41
N GLU A 167 18.60 -29.36 -14.22
CA GLU A 167 19.60 -30.14 -14.95
C GLU A 167 21.01 -29.73 -14.52
N ILE A 168 21.81 -30.74 -14.13
CA ILE A 168 23.21 -30.68 -13.66
C ILE A 168 23.37 -30.53 -12.14
N THR A 169 22.98 -31.55 -11.38
CA THR A 169 23.87 -32.21 -10.39
C THR A 169 23.39 -33.64 -10.14
N LYS A 170 23.83 -34.57 -10.99
CA LYS A 170 23.85 -35.99 -10.63
C LYS A 170 25.08 -36.22 -9.74
N SER A 171 24.85 -36.58 -8.48
CA SER A 171 25.80 -37.36 -7.67
C SER A 171 25.03 -38.30 -6.73
N PRO A 172 25.62 -39.45 -6.34
CA PRO A 172 24.96 -40.78 -6.32
C PRO A 172 24.45 -41.21 -4.91
N PRO A 173 23.78 -42.39 -4.77
CA PRO A 173 22.82 -42.66 -3.71
C PRO A 173 23.47 -43.24 -2.44
N GLN A 174 22.87 -42.95 -1.28
CA GLN A 174 22.99 -43.78 -0.09
C GLN A 174 21.62 -44.19 0.43
N ALA A 175 21.55 -45.47 0.76
CA ALA A 175 20.34 -46.23 1.06
C ALA A 175 19.99 -46.24 2.56
N ASN A 176 18.70 -46.52 2.78
CA ASN A 176 18.08 -47.19 3.94
C ASN A 176 17.75 -46.39 5.21
N GLY A 177 16.44 -46.36 5.52
CA GLY A 177 15.97 -46.74 6.86
C GLY A 177 14.86 -45.90 7.50
N ALA A 178 13.60 -46.15 7.10
CA ALA A 178 12.34 -46.15 7.88
C ALA A 178 12.09 -45.21 9.10
N PHE A 179 10.98 -44.46 8.98
CA PHE A 179 10.12 -43.72 9.95
C PHE A 179 9.73 -44.47 11.26
N PRO A 180 8.95 -43.93 12.27
CA PRO A 180 8.07 -42.72 12.24
C PRO A 180 7.87 -41.83 13.54
N LEU A 181 7.16 -40.70 13.34
CA LEU A 181 6.10 -40.01 14.13
C LEU A 181 6.35 -39.37 15.52
N THR A 182 6.18 -38.03 15.60
CA THR A 182 5.50 -37.29 16.72
C THR A 182 4.83 -35.99 16.18
N PRO A 183 3.76 -35.47 16.83
CA PRO A 183 2.79 -34.54 16.21
C PRO A 183 3.18 -33.05 16.31
N PRO A 184 2.58 -32.16 15.49
CA PRO A 184 2.88 -30.73 15.54
C PRO A 184 2.10 -30.04 16.67
N SER A 185 2.82 -29.32 17.53
CA SER A 185 2.22 -28.42 18.52
C SER A 185 2.03 -27.03 17.89
N GLU A 186 0.80 -26.53 17.95
CA GLU A 186 0.45 -25.14 17.65
C GLU A 186 1.12 -24.20 18.65
N SER A 187 1.87 -23.22 18.16
CA SER A 187 1.82 -21.83 18.67
C SER A 187 2.85 -20.90 18.02
N ARG A 188 2.35 -19.79 17.47
CA ARG A 188 2.93 -18.44 17.64
C ARG A 188 4.18 -18.06 16.82
N SER A 189 4.20 -18.30 15.51
CA SER A 189 5.27 -17.78 14.63
C SER A 189 4.85 -17.12 13.31
N THR A 190 3.57 -16.84 13.09
CA THR A 190 3.10 -16.22 11.83
C THR A 190 3.45 -14.74 11.69
N VAL A 191 3.57 -13.99 12.78
CA VAL A 191 3.83 -12.52 12.69
C VAL A 191 5.32 -12.17 12.51
N LYS A 192 6.26 -13.05 12.91
CA LYS A 192 7.71 -12.77 12.78
C LYS A 192 8.31 -13.20 11.43
N LYS A 193 7.69 -14.14 10.70
CA LYS A 193 8.23 -14.60 9.41
C LYS A 193 8.00 -13.62 8.26
N GLN A 194 6.96 -12.78 8.31
CA GLN A 194 6.74 -11.76 7.27
C GLN A 194 7.78 -10.63 7.31
N GLN A 195 8.29 -10.25 8.49
CA GLN A 195 9.32 -9.21 8.60
C GLN A 195 10.75 -9.70 8.28
N GLN A 196 11.06 -10.98 8.52
CA GLN A 196 12.41 -11.51 8.28
C GLN A 196 12.69 -11.84 6.81
N GLN A 197 11.68 -12.01 5.95
CA GLN A 197 11.92 -12.28 4.52
C GLN A 197 11.95 -11.02 3.64
N GLN A 198 11.44 -9.88 4.11
CA GLN A 198 11.73 -8.58 3.48
C GLN A 198 13.22 -8.19 3.57
N GLN A 199 14.00 -8.84 4.44
CA GLN A 199 15.45 -8.61 4.55
C GLN A 199 16.29 -9.39 3.54
N GLN A 200 15.69 -10.23 2.69
CA GLN A 200 16.33 -10.56 1.42
C GLN A 200 16.15 -9.38 0.46
N LEU A 201 16.75 -8.24 0.84
CA LEU A 201 17.05 -7.17 -0.08
C LEU A 201 17.85 -7.83 -1.19
N VAL A 202 17.20 -8.11 -2.32
CA VAL A 202 17.90 -8.34 -3.59
C VAL A 202 18.95 -7.25 -3.60
N LYS A 203 20.23 -7.63 -3.50
CA LYS A 203 21.33 -6.66 -3.56
C LYS A 203 21.10 -5.94 -4.87
N GLN A 204 20.48 -4.76 -4.83
CA GLN A 204 20.19 -4.00 -6.03
C GLN A 204 21.57 -3.83 -6.64
N VAL A 205 21.76 -4.43 -7.81
CA VAL A 205 23.06 -4.49 -8.46
C VAL A 205 23.36 -3.07 -8.88
N LEU A 206 24.03 -2.36 -7.99
CA LEU A 206 24.27 -0.94 -8.14
C LEU A 206 25.29 -0.77 -9.25
N SER A 207 24.98 0.06 -10.25
CA SER A 207 25.92 0.34 -11.33
C SER A 207 27.21 0.96 -10.79
N ARG A 208 28.31 0.85 -11.54
CA ARG A 208 29.58 1.46 -11.15
C ARG A 208 29.45 2.97 -10.95
N GLU A 209 28.68 3.63 -11.79
CA GLU A 209 28.41 5.07 -11.70
C GLU A 209 27.64 5.43 -10.42
N LEU A 210 26.61 4.66 -10.07
CA LEU A 210 25.84 4.87 -8.85
C LEU A 210 26.68 4.60 -7.58
N GLN A 211 27.59 3.62 -7.61
CA GLN A 211 28.55 3.38 -6.52
C GLN A 211 29.51 4.56 -6.35
N LEU A 212 30.05 5.08 -7.46
CA LEU A 212 30.95 6.25 -7.44
C LEU A 212 30.21 7.49 -6.96
N TYR A 213 28.97 7.69 -7.40
CA TYR A 213 28.10 8.76 -6.92
C TYR A 213 27.86 8.65 -5.41
N TYR A 214 27.45 7.48 -4.92
CA TYR A 214 27.25 7.23 -3.48
C TYR A 214 28.52 7.53 -2.66
N THR A 215 29.68 7.08 -3.15
CA THR A 215 30.96 7.31 -2.46
C THR A 215 31.32 8.80 -2.43
N ARG A 216 31.13 9.52 -3.53
CA ARG A 216 31.37 10.98 -3.60
C ARG A 216 30.38 11.76 -2.73
N LEU A 217 29.12 11.33 -2.70
CA LEU A 217 28.05 11.94 -1.93
C LEU A 217 28.34 11.81 -0.43
N THR A 218 28.59 10.59 0.06
CA THR A 218 28.89 10.34 1.48
C THR A 218 30.17 11.03 1.93
N ALA A 219 31.22 11.04 1.10
CA ALA A 219 32.48 11.75 1.39
C ALA A 219 32.35 13.29 1.36
N SER A 220 31.37 13.83 0.64
CA SER A 220 31.08 15.28 0.63
C SER A 220 30.24 15.71 1.82
N LEU A 221 29.56 14.77 2.48
CA LEU A 221 28.74 15.00 3.67
C LEU A 221 29.56 14.81 4.95
N LEU A 222 30.34 13.74 5.06
CA LEU A 222 31.22 13.46 6.21
C LEU A 222 32.67 13.20 5.75
N PRO A 223 33.70 13.71 6.49
CA PRO A 223 33.64 14.47 7.74
C PRO A 223 33.27 15.96 7.56
N PRO A 224 32.76 16.64 8.62
CA PRO A 224 32.23 18.01 8.57
C PRO A 224 33.28 19.11 8.32
N THR A 225 34.53 18.75 8.03
CA THR A 225 35.60 19.67 7.62
C THR A 225 35.57 19.98 6.11
N ALA A 226 34.65 19.38 5.37
CA ALA A 226 34.47 19.62 3.94
C ALA A 226 33.88 21.01 3.65
N ASP A 227 34.22 21.54 2.47
CA ASP A 227 33.72 22.80 1.94
C ASP A 227 32.18 22.90 2.05
N SER A 228 31.67 23.93 2.74
CA SER A 228 30.22 24.12 2.96
C SER A 228 29.41 24.17 1.64
N THR A 229 30.05 24.60 0.54
CA THR A 229 29.49 24.62 -0.81
C THR A 229 29.22 23.22 -1.35
N LYS A 230 30.16 22.27 -1.19
CA LYS A 230 30.00 20.87 -1.62
C LYS A 230 28.89 20.18 -0.84
N ARG A 231 28.80 20.45 0.46
CA ARG A 231 27.72 19.93 1.32
C ARG A 231 26.35 20.44 0.88
N THR A 232 26.23 21.74 0.60
CA THR A 232 24.96 22.32 0.14
C THR A 232 24.53 21.74 -1.21
N ALA A 233 25.48 21.54 -2.14
CA ALA A 233 25.22 20.89 -3.42
C ALA A 233 24.79 19.41 -3.24
N ALA A 234 25.44 18.67 -2.34
CA ALA A 234 25.06 17.29 -2.02
C ALA A 234 23.64 17.18 -1.45
N LEU A 235 23.27 18.07 -0.51
CA LEU A 235 21.91 18.12 0.05
C LEU A 235 20.87 18.52 -1.00
N ALA A 236 21.19 19.48 -1.88
CA ALA A 236 20.31 19.86 -2.99
C ALA A 236 20.09 18.72 -3.99
N SER A 237 21.12 17.88 -4.21
CA SER A 237 21.02 16.67 -5.03
C SER A 237 20.06 15.65 -4.41
N LEU A 238 20.19 15.38 -3.11
CA LEU A 238 19.29 14.47 -2.38
C LEU A 238 17.82 14.91 -2.42
N ARG A 239 17.55 16.22 -2.42
CA ARG A 239 16.20 16.78 -2.43
C ARG A 239 15.48 16.65 -3.79
N ASN A 240 16.22 16.69 -4.89
CA ASN A 240 15.63 16.86 -6.22
C ASN A 240 15.90 15.71 -7.19
N ASP A 241 16.91 14.88 -6.94
CA ASP A 241 17.30 13.82 -7.87
C ASP A 241 16.37 12.60 -7.75
N ALA A 242 15.77 12.22 -8.88
CA ALA A 242 14.86 11.08 -9.01
C ALA A 242 15.59 9.74 -9.21
N GLY A 243 16.87 9.76 -9.58
CA GLY A 243 17.67 8.55 -9.84
C GLY A 243 18.12 7.80 -8.57
N LEU A 244 17.76 8.30 -7.38
CA LEU A 244 18.31 7.84 -6.10
C LEU A 244 17.53 6.70 -5.43
N GLN A 245 16.41 6.24 -6.01
CA GLN A 245 15.60 5.17 -5.40
C GLN A 245 16.43 3.90 -5.13
N ALA A 246 17.29 3.50 -6.06
CA ALA A 246 18.17 2.33 -5.88
C ALA A 246 19.26 2.52 -4.81
N LEU A 247 19.58 3.77 -4.45
CA LEU A 247 20.53 4.11 -3.39
C LEU A 247 19.87 4.27 -2.03
N LEU A 248 18.55 4.47 -2.00
CA LEU A 248 17.78 4.76 -0.79
C LEU A 248 18.01 3.73 0.35
N PRO A 249 18.01 2.40 0.13
CA PRO A 249 18.26 1.45 1.21
C PRO A 249 19.66 1.60 1.82
N TYR A 250 20.65 1.92 0.98
CA TYR A 250 22.04 2.11 1.40
C TYR A 250 22.23 3.42 2.16
N LEU A 251 21.60 4.49 1.69
CA LEU A 251 21.62 5.80 2.37
C LEU A 251 20.95 5.72 3.74
N ILE A 252 19.79 5.08 3.84
CA ILE A 252 19.06 4.95 5.12
C ILE A 252 19.86 4.10 6.11
N ARG A 253 20.48 3.01 5.65
CA ARG A 253 21.37 2.21 6.49
C ARG A 253 22.60 2.99 6.93
N TRP A 254 23.23 3.73 6.02
CA TRP A 254 24.39 4.59 6.32
C TRP A 254 24.05 5.66 7.35
N VAL A 255 22.89 6.33 7.22
CA VAL A 255 22.42 7.30 8.23
C VAL A 255 22.21 6.62 9.57
N GLY A 256 21.53 5.46 9.62
CA GLY A 256 21.28 4.73 10.85
C GLY A 256 22.57 4.30 11.56
N GLU A 257 23.53 3.72 10.83
CA GLU A 257 24.85 3.33 11.35
C GLU A 257 25.66 4.56 11.79
N GLY A 258 25.61 5.65 11.03
CA GLY A 258 26.28 6.91 11.35
C GLY A 258 25.77 7.54 12.65
N VAL A 259 24.45 7.58 12.84
CA VAL A 259 23.82 8.08 14.07
C VAL A 259 24.21 7.21 15.26
N VAL A 260 24.13 5.89 15.14
CA VAL A 260 24.53 4.97 16.23
C VAL A 260 26.00 5.14 16.59
N THR A 261 26.88 5.30 15.60
CA THR A 261 28.32 5.45 15.81
C THR A 261 28.64 6.77 16.52
N ALA A 262 28.06 7.89 16.06
CA ALA A 262 28.23 9.20 16.70
C ALA A 262 27.71 9.24 18.16
N LEU A 263 26.75 8.38 18.50
CA LEU A 263 26.18 8.29 19.85
C LEU A 263 26.87 7.26 20.76
N LYS A 264 27.72 6.36 20.23
CA LYS A 264 28.28 5.20 20.96
C LYS A 264 29.33 5.56 22.02
N GLU A 265 29.98 6.71 21.88
CA GLU A 265 31.07 7.16 22.76
C GLU A 265 30.69 8.36 23.65
N GLY A 266 29.38 8.58 23.81
CA GLY A 266 28.87 9.63 24.70
C GLY A 266 29.02 11.04 24.15
N ALA A 267 29.03 11.22 22.82
CA ALA A 267 28.94 12.50 22.10
C ALA A 267 29.63 13.69 22.80
N GLN A 268 30.89 13.51 23.24
CA GLN A 268 31.65 14.56 23.93
C GLN A 268 32.39 15.47 22.94
N THR A 269 32.58 15.03 21.70
CA THR A 269 33.35 15.78 20.71
C THR A 269 32.43 16.69 19.87
N GLU A 270 32.80 17.96 19.71
CA GLU A 270 32.14 18.92 18.81
C GLU A 270 32.11 18.47 17.32
N ALA A 271 32.91 17.47 16.95
CA ALA A 271 32.88 16.84 15.62
C ALA A 271 31.69 15.87 15.46
N ASP A 272 31.30 15.17 16.53
CA ASP A 272 30.18 14.22 16.51
C ASP A 272 28.85 14.97 16.45
N GLY A 273 28.75 16.09 17.17
CA GLY A 273 27.60 17.00 17.09
C GLY A 273 27.36 17.52 15.68
N ARG A 274 28.41 18.02 15.01
CA ARG A 274 28.33 18.45 13.60
C ARG A 274 28.00 17.30 12.65
N SER A 275 28.48 16.10 12.91
CA SER A 275 28.16 14.92 12.11
C SER A 275 26.67 14.56 12.23
N LEU A 276 26.11 14.62 13.44
CA LEU A 276 24.67 14.40 13.68
C LEU A 276 23.80 15.46 12.98
N GLU A 277 24.23 16.72 12.95
CA GLU A 277 23.51 17.78 12.21
C GLU A 277 23.42 17.43 10.72
N VAL A 278 24.56 17.06 10.11
CA VAL A 278 24.57 16.67 8.69
C VAL A 278 23.71 15.45 8.43
N LEU A 279 23.72 14.46 9.33
CA LEU A 279 22.88 13.26 9.19
C LEU A 279 21.37 13.59 9.28
N LEU A 280 20.98 14.50 10.17
CA LEU A 280 19.59 14.98 10.24
C LEU A 280 19.20 15.80 9.01
N ASP A 281 20.09 16.65 8.50
CA ASP A 281 19.87 17.41 7.27
C ASP A 281 19.68 16.48 6.06
N VAL A 282 20.41 15.36 6.02
CA VAL A 282 20.24 14.30 5.01
C VAL A 282 18.86 13.65 5.13
N VAL A 283 18.40 13.30 6.33
CA VAL A 283 17.06 12.75 6.53
C VAL A 283 15.98 13.74 6.08
N SER A 284 16.12 15.01 6.47
CA SER A 284 15.20 16.08 6.04
C SER A 284 15.22 16.25 4.52
N ALA A 285 16.39 16.20 3.88
CA ALA A 285 16.53 16.30 2.43
C ALA A 285 15.88 15.12 1.69
N ILE A 286 16.02 13.90 2.22
CA ILE A 286 15.36 12.71 1.67
C ILE A 286 13.83 12.84 1.80
N LEU A 287 13.32 13.29 2.95
CA LEU A 287 11.87 13.47 3.19
C LEU A 287 11.24 14.61 2.36
N GLU A 288 12.04 15.58 1.89
CA GLU A 288 11.58 16.63 0.97
C GLU A 288 11.45 16.14 -0.48
N ASN A 289 12.06 15.00 -0.82
CA ASN A 289 12.09 14.51 -2.19
C ASN A 289 10.82 13.70 -2.53
N ASN A 290 9.89 14.33 -3.25
CA ASN A 290 8.62 13.73 -3.68
C ASN A 290 8.78 12.59 -4.71
N THR A 291 9.98 12.40 -5.28
CA THR A 291 10.22 11.35 -6.28
C THR A 291 10.64 10.02 -5.65
N LEU A 292 10.99 10.01 -4.36
CA LEU A 292 11.45 8.83 -3.65
C LEU A 292 10.31 8.18 -2.87
N PHE A 293 10.19 6.86 -2.98
CA PHE A 293 9.23 6.08 -2.21
C PHE A 293 9.86 5.63 -0.88
N ILE A 294 9.66 6.44 0.16
CA ILE A 294 10.32 6.27 1.48
C ILE A 294 9.48 5.40 2.43
N GLU A 295 8.20 5.19 2.13
CA GLU A 295 7.25 4.46 2.99
C GLU A 295 7.77 3.11 3.51
N PRO A 296 8.42 2.25 2.67
CA PRO A 296 8.96 0.97 3.15
C PRO A 296 10.00 1.13 4.26
N TYR A 297 10.71 2.26 4.30
CA TYR A 297 11.86 2.48 5.17
C TYR A 297 11.56 3.38 6.38
N LEU A 298 10.32 3.86 6.55
CA LEU A 298 9.93 4.70 7.70
C LEU A 298 10.31 4.06 9.03
N HIS A 299 10.09 2.75 9.17
CA HIS A 299 10.41 2.00 10.38
C HIS A 299 11.92 1.93 10.70
N GLN A 300 12.79 2.12 9.70
CA GLN A 300 14.25 2.15 9.86
C GLN A 300 14.78 3.58 10.09
N LEU A 301 14.10 4.60 9.55
CA LEU A 301 14.43 6.01 9.78
C LEU A 301 14.02 6.52 11.17
N LEU A 302 12.86 6.09 11.67
CA LEU A 302 12.33 6.55 12.96
C LEU A 302 13.29 6.30 14.14
N PRO A 303 13.93 5.12 14.30
CA PRO A 303 14.91 4.91 15.35
C PRO A 303 16.08 5.90 15.32
N ALA A 304 16.55 6.32 14.14
CA ALA A 304 17.65 7.27 14.02
C ALA A 304 17.22 8.67 14.51
N ILE A 305 16.04 9.13 14.10
CA ILE A 305 15.47 10.42 14.55
C ILE A 305 15.15 10.38 16.05
N LEU A 306 14.53 9.31 16.54
CA LEU A 306 14.19 9.18 17.96
C LEU A 306 15.44 9.03 18.85
N SER A 307 16.48 8.35 18.36
CA SER A 307 17.74 8.22 19.11
C SER A 307 18.43 9.57 19.26
N THR A 308 18.51 10.38 18.20
CA THR A 308 19.08 11.74 18.29
C THR A 308 18.24 12.67 19.17
N LEU A 309 16.91 12.54 19.13
CA LEU A 309 16.01 13.32 19.97
C LEU A 309 16.09 12.97 21.47
N LEU A 310 16.13 11.68 21.80
CA LEU A 310 15.99 11.16 23.17
C LEU A 310 17.31 10.82 23.87
N HIS A 311 18.45 10.97 23.20
CA HIS A 311 19.75 10.65 23.79
C HIS A 311 20.04 11.52 25.03
N SER A 312 20.63 10.89 26.05
CA SER A 312 20.82 11.50 27.37
C SER A 312 21.83 12.64 27.36
N THR A 313 22.92 12.48 26.62
CA THR A 313 24.09 13.38 26.64
C THR A 313 24.47 13.78 25.23
N LEU A 314 24.16 15.01 24.85
CA LEU A 314 24.57 15.62 23.58
C LEU A 314 25.62 16.71 23.86
N PRO A 315 26.44 17.11 22.87
CA PRO A 315 27.38 18.20 23.04
C PRO A 315 26.63 19.49 23.42
N PRO A 316 27.02 20.20 24.50
CA PRO A 316 26.23 21.30 25.06
C PRO A 316 25.98 22.43 24.05
N SER A 317 26.93 22.69 23.15
CA SER A 317 26.84 23.70 22.08
C SER A 317 25.76 23.42 21.03
N HIS A 318 25.52 22.14 20.73
CA HIS A 318 24.63 21.70 19.64
C HIS A 318 23.33 21.06 20.14
N THR A 319 23.20 20.88 21.45
CA THR A 319 22.12 20.10 22.07
C THR A 319 20.72 20.62 21.72
N THR A 320 20.48 21.92 21.86
CA THR A 320 19.16 22.52 21.61
C THR A 320 18.83 22.52 20.12
N HIS A 321 19.81 22.80 19.26
CA HIS A 321 19.67 22.80 17.81
C HIS A 321 19.34 21.41 17.28
N LEU A 322 20.12 20.39 17.66
CA LEU A 322 19.92 18.99 17.27
C LEU A 322 18.54 18.47 17.68
N ARG A 323 18.13 18.71 18.93
CA ARG A 323 16.80 18.28 19.41
C ARG A 323 15.67 19.00 18.68
N THR A 324 15.84 20.28 18.36
CA THR A 324 14.85 21.05 17.61
C THR A 324 14.73 20.57 16.17
N SER A 325 15.85 20.36 15.48
CA SER A 325 15.89 19.83 14.11
C SER A 325 15.31 18.40 14.03
N ALA A 326 15.65 17.53 14.98
CA ALA A 326 15.09 16.18 15.07
C ALA A 326 13.56 16.21 15.31
N ALA A 327 13.07 17.08 16.19
CA ALA A 327 11.64 17.25 16.45
C ALA A 327 10.89 17.79 15.21
N GLN A 328 11.47 18.76 14.49
CA GLN A 328 10.90 19.29 13.25
C GLN A 328 10.86 18.23 12.13
N THR A 329 11.94 17.45 11.99
CA THR A 329 12.01 16.34 11.03
C THR A 329 10.97 15.26 11.35
N LEU A 330 10.82 14.92 12.63
CA LEU A 330 9.79 13.99 13.11
C LEU A 330 8.37 14.51 12.84
N SER A 331 8.12 15.80 13.11
CA SER A 331 6.85 16.46 12.83
C SER A 331 6.49 16.39 11.35
N ARG A 332 7.44 16.73 10.46
CA ARG A 332 7.25 16.64 9.01
C ARG A 332 6.90 15.22 8.56
N LEU A 333 7.69 14.22 9.01
CA LEU A 333 7.44 12.81 8.70
C LEU A 333 6.02 12.38 9.12
N LEU A 334 5.59 12.80 10.31
CA LEU A 334 4.24 12.51 10.81
C LEU A 334 3.15 13.21 9.99
N THR A 335 3.32 14.48 9.63
CA THR A 335 2.33 15.19 8.81
C THR A 335 2.17 14.59 7.42
N GLN A 336 3.25 14.07 6.82
CA GLN A 336 3.22 13.46 5.50
C GLN A 336 2.62 12.04 5.50
N HIS A 337 2.91 11.22 6.52
CA HIS A 337 2.58 9.78 6.49
C HIS A 337 1.53 9.32 7.52
N SER A 338 1.01 10.21 8.37
CA SER A 338 0.01 9.83 9.40
C SER A 338 -1.33 9.35 8.83
N THR A 339 -1.74 9.85 7.67
CA THR A 339 -2.99 9.42 7.01
C THR A 339 -2.87 8.03 6.41
N THR A 340 -1.71 7.71 5.82
CA THR A 340 -1.43 6.39 5.24
C THR A 340 -1.21 5.33 6.32
N TYR A 341 -0.59 5.71 7.45
CA TYR A 341 -0.29 4.82 8.56
C TYR A 341 -0.87 5.34 9.89
N PRO A 342 -2.16 5.08 10.18
CA PRO A 342 -2.81 5.53 11.41
C PRO A 342 -2.14 5.03 12.70
N SER A 343 -1.43 3.90 12.65
CA SER A 343 -0.71 3.32 13.79
C SER A 343 0.62 4.02 14.12
N LEU A 344 1.14 4.85 13.22
CA LEU A 344 2.44 5.52 13.34
C LEU A 344 2.45 6.54 14.50
N SER A 345 1.48 7.45 14.52
CA SER A 345 1.39 8.52 15.52
C SER A 345 1.21 7.96 16.95
N PRO A 346 0.27 7.02 17.22
CA PRO A 346 0.13 6.39 18.54
C PRO A 346 1.40 5.67 19.01
N ARG A 347 2.15 5.03 18.09
CA ARG A 347 3.39 4.33 18.42
C ARG A 347 4.50 5.30 18.86
N ILE A 348 4.68 6.40 18.13
CA ILE A 348 5.68 7.42 18.47
C ILE A 348 5.29 8.13 19.77
N MET A 349 4.00 8.49 19.93
CA MET A 349 3.49 9.09 21.16
C MET A 349 3.78 8.22 22.38
N LYS A 350 3.55 6.90 22.28
CA LYS A 350 3.88 5.94 23.35
C LYS A 350 5.37 5.95 23.70
N THR A 351 6.26 5.98 22.70
CA THR A 351 7.71 6.02 22.92
C THR A 351 8.14 7.31 23.63
N LEU A 352 7.62 8.47 23.21
CA LEU A 352 7.93 9.76 23.85
C LEU A 352 7.39 9.82 25.29
N LEU A 353 6.19 9.28 25.54
CA LEU A 353 5.59 9.24 26.88
C LEU A 353 6.40 8.40 27.86
N VAL A 354 6.86 7.22 27.42
CA VAL A 354 7.75 6.38 28.24
C VAL A 354 9.04 7.12 28.57
N ALA A 355 9.62 7.83 27.59
CA ALA A 355 10.82 8.63 27.79
C ALA A 355 10.62 9.83 28.73
N LEU A 356 9.40 10.39 28.80
CA LEU A 356 9.06 11.52 29.65
C LEU A 356 8.77 11.11 31.11
N ILE A 357 7.97 10.07 31.32
CA ILE A 357 7.43 9.70 32.64
C ILE A 357 8.41 8.84 33.46
N SER A 358 9.27 8.05 32.80
CA SER A 358 10.18 7.17 33.53
C SER A 358 11.20 7.95 34.40
N ALA A 359 11.38 7.49 35.65
CA ALA A 359 12.21 8.16 36.66
C ALA A 359 13.71 8.06 36.36
N ASP A 360 14.16 7.01 35.65
CA ASP A 360 15.58 6.74 35.38
C ASP A 360 16.16 7.55 34.21
N LYS A 361 15.50 8.63 33.76
CA LYS A 361 15.87 9.37 32.54
C LYS A 361 16.46 10.73 32.85
N SER A 362 17.47 11.09 32.07
CA SER A 362 18.17 12.38 32.18
C SER A 362 17.28 13.56 31.81
N LYS A 363 17.59 14.76 32.36
CA LYS A 363 16.95 16.03 31.99
C LYS A 363 16.94 16.27 30.47
N GLY A 364 18.00 15.87 29.76
CA GLY A 364 18.10 16.01 28.31
C GLY A 364 17.14 15.12 27.52
N THR A 365 16.92 13.88 27.97
CA THR A 365 15.94 12.97 27.36
C THR A 365 14.51 13.52 27.49
N ARG A 366 14.17 14.11 28.64
CA ARG A 366 12.86 14.71 28.86
C ARG A 366 12.64 15.95 28.02
N GLU A 367 13.66 16.80 27.86
CA GLU A 367 13.61 17.94 26.95
C GLU A 367 13.29 17.50 25.51
N GLY A 368 14.00 16.48 25.01
CA GLY A 368 13.73 15.91 23.69
C GLY A 368 12.33 15.32 23.56
N ALA A 369 11.83 14.64 24.60
CA ALA A 369 10.48 14.09 24.62
C ALA A 369 9.42 15.19 24.51
N ILE A 370 9.57 16.31 25.24
CA ILE A 370 8.65 17.44 25.20
C ILE A 370 8.66 18.10 23.81
N ARG A 371 9.85 18.40 23.26
CA ARG A 371 9.97 18.96 21.90
C ARG A 371 9.35 18.03 20.84
N GLY A 372 9.53 16.72 21.00
CA GLY A 372 8.87 15.72 20.15
C GLY A 372 7.35 15.76 20.24
N LEU A 373 6.78 15.85 21.45
CA LEU A 373 5.33 15.95 21.67
C LEU A 373 4.74 17.21 21.03
N VAL A 374 5.45 18.35 21.14
CA VAL A 374 5.07 19.59 20.46
C VAL A 374 5.03 19.40 18.95
N GLY A 375 6.00 18.66 18.38
CA GLY A 375 6.03 18.33 16.95
C GLY A 375 4.89 17.41 16.47
N ILE A 376 4.29 16.60 17.34
CA ILE A 376 3.14 15.75 16.99
C ILE A 376 1.85 16.58 16.92
N GLY A 377 1.66 17.52 17.85
CA GLY A 377 0.55 18.46 17.85
C GLY A 377 -0.11 18.66 19.22
N LYS A 378 -1.05 19.60 19.27
CA LYS A 378 -1.71 20.07 20.51
C LYS A 378 -2.32 18.95 21.37
N GLU A 379 -2.96 17.96 20.75
CA GLU A 379 -3.61 16.86 21.50
C GLU A 379 -2.59 15.89 22.11
N ALA A 380 -1.43 15.71 21.48
CA ALA A 380 -0.35 14.92 22.06
C ALA A 380 0.28 15.64 23.26
N VAL A 381 0.40 16.97 23.20
CA VAL A 381 0.84 17.78 24.34
C VAL A 381 -0.17 17.70 25.48
N ARG A 382 -1.48 17.85 25.22
CA ARG A 382 -2.52 17.73 26.25
C ARG A 382 -2.46 16.39 26.96
N LYS A 383 -2.61 15.30 26.19
CA LYS A 383 -2.67 13.95 26.75
C LYS A 383 -1.35 13.54 27.39
N GLY A 384 -0.24 13.91 26.77
CA GLY A 384 1.06 13.44 27.16
C GLY A 384 1.72 14.25 28.29
N LEU A 385 1.69 15.57 28.15
CA LEU A 385 2.36 16.48 29.08
C LEU A 385 1.48 16.76 30.30
N VAL A 386 0.19 17.03 30.09
CA VAL A 386 -0.73 17.49 31.13
C VAL A 386 -1.44 16.32 31.82
N GLU A 387 -2.25 15.54 31.08
CA GLU A 387 -2.99 14.40 31.65
C GLU A 387 -2.05 13.25 32.07
N GLY A 388 -0.98 13.03 31.31
CA GLY A 388 0.03 12.02 31.59
C GLY A 388 0.96 12.36 32.76
N GLY A 389 0.78 13.52 33.42
CA GLY A 389 1.58 13.94 34.58
C GLY A 389 3.03 14.31 34.24
N GLY A 390 3.38 14.47 32.96
CA GLY A 390 4.72 14.82 32.51
C GLY A 390 5.23 16.14 33.09
N VAL A 391 4.36 17.15 33.21
CA VAL A 391 4.72 18.44 33.84
C VAL A 391 5.07 18.26 35.32
N LYS A 392 4.33 17.43 36.07
CA LYS A 392 4.60 17.16 37.49
C LYS A 392 5.96 16.51 37.69
N VAL A 393 6.29 15.51 36.87
CA VAL A 393 7.58 14.80 36.94
C VAL A 393 8.72 15.78 36.68
N VAL A 394 8.63 16.59 35.63
CA VAL A 394 9.64 17.60 35.32
C VAL A 394 9.73 18.68 36.42
N GLY A 395 8.58 19.15 36.91
CA GLY A 395 8.51 20.16 37.98
C GLY A 395 9.08 19.69 39.31
N SER A 396 9.01 18.38 39.62
CA SER A 396 9.59 17.80 40.83
C SER A 396 11.12 17.76 40.81
N GLU A 397 11.74 17.84 39.62
CA GLU A 397 13.20 17.79 39.45
C GLU A 397 13.84 19.15 39.15
N CYS A 398 13.03 20.17 38.89
CA CYS A 398 13.49 21.54 38.72
C CYS A 398 13.64 22.21 40.09
N THR A 399 14.77 22.90 40.31
CA THR A 399 14.91 23.74 41.50
C THR A 399 14.13 25.05 41.31
N PRO A 400 13.55 25.63 42.38
CA PRO A 400 12.85 26.91 42.27
C PRO A 400 13.81 28.00 41.76
N GLY A 401 13.47 28.61 40.62
CA GLY A 401 14.30 29.61 39.93
C GLY A 401 15.19 29.09 38.79
N GLU A 402 15.23 27.78 38.50
CA GLU A 402 16.03 27.24 37.37
C GLU A 402 15.46 27.74 36.02
N THR A 403 16.23 28.55 35.29
CA THR A 403 15.99 28.86 33.88
C THR A 403 16.89 27.98 33.03
N GLY A 404 16.30 27.10 32.23
CA GLY A 404 17.06 26.17 31.42
C GLY A 404 16.24 25.67 30.23
N PRO A 405 16.89 25.00 29.27
CA PRO A 405 16.27 24.59 28.01
C PRO A 405 15.09 23.62 28.21
N LEU A 406 15.08 22.88 29.32
CA LEU A 406 13.97 22.03 29.74
C LEU A 406 12.72 22.84 30.10
N VAL A 407 12.89 23.91 30.88
CA VAL A 407 11.79 24.79 31.32
C VAL A 407 11.24 25.57 30.13
N ASP A 408 12.11 26.07 29.25
CA ASP A 408 11.71 26.76 28.01
C ASP A 408 10.92 25.83 27.08
N SER A 409 11.31 24.55 27.00
CA SER A 409 10.59 23.54 26.22
C SER A 409 9.18 23.28 26.78
N VAL A 410 9.02 23.22 28.10
CA VAL A 410 7.69 23.09 28.73
C VAL A 410 6.85 24.35 28.49
N MET A 411 7.42 25.55 28.67
CA MET A 411 6.70 26.81 28.42
C MET A 411 6.28 26.94 26.95
N THR A 412 7.15 26.54 26.02
CA THR A 412 6.81 26.48 24.58
C THR A 412 5.66 25.50 24.33
N ALA A 413 5.67 24.33 24.98
CA ALA A 413 4.60 23.36 24.85
C ALA A 413 3.26 23.86 25.43
N LEU A 414 3.29 24.58 26.55
CA LEU A 414 2.11 25.21 27.15
C LEU A 414 1.57 26.35 26.26
N ASN A 415 2.45 27.11 25.61
CA ASN A 415 2.07 28.15 24.65
C ASN A 415 1.39 27.57 23.39
N VAL A 416 1.80 26.35 22.98
CA VAL A 416 1.15 25.61 21.87
C VAL A 416 -0.25 25.12 22.25
N LEU A 417 -0.51 24.84 23.53
CA LEU A 417 -1.84 24.47 24.01
C LEU A 417 -2.80 25.66 24.02
N HIS A 418 -2.33 26.80 24.51
CA HIS A 418 -3.06 28.07 24.50
C HIS A 418 -2.04 29.22 24.46
N PRO A 419 -2.21 30.24 23.61
CA PRO A 419 -1.31 31.39 23.60
C PRO A 419 -1.40 32.16 24.92
N ALA A 420 -0.29 32.78 25.33
CA ALA A 420 -0.26 33.75 26.43
C ALA A 420 -1.22 34.92 26.15
N SER A 421 -1.81 35.52 27.19
CA SER A 421 -2.76 36.61 27.00
C SER A 421 -2.03 37.92 26.65
N ASP A 422 -2.65 38.74 25.80
CA ASP A 422 -2.09 40.05 25.41
C ASP A 422 -2.01 41.04 26.60
N MET A 423 -2.78 40.78 27.67
CA MET A 423 -2.84 41.57 28.90
C MET A 423 -2.77 40.62 30.11
N PRO A 424 -1.55 40.28 30.59
CA PRO A 424 -1.37 39.35 31.69
C PRO A 424 -1.86 39.97 33.01
N GLU A 425 -2.98 39.47 33.51
CA GLU A 425 -3.47 39.74 34.86
C GLU A 425 -2.99 38.62 35.80
N SER A 426 -2.39 38.97 36.94
CA SER A 426 -1.98 37.98 37.93
C SER A 426 -3.19 37.37 38.65
N LEU A 427 -3.13 36.07 38.93
CA LEU A 427 -4.11 35.40 39.80
C LEU A 427 -3.99 35.98 41.22
N ASP A 428 -5.08 36.53 41.76
CA ASP A 428 -5.09 37.11 43.10
C ASP A 428 -5.50 36.05 44.13
N ALA A 429 -4.67 35.83 45.15
CA ALA A 429 -4.95 34.83 46.19
C ALA A 429 -6.11 35.23 47.13
N THR A 430 -6.62 36.45 46.98
CA THR A 430 -7.72 36.98 47.78
C THR A 430 -9.11 36.74 47.17
N ASP A 431 -9.20 36.36 45.89
CA ASP A 431 -10.46 36.00 45.23
C ASP A 431 -10.71 34.48 45.34
N ASP A 432 -11.90 34.09 45.82
CA ASP A 432 -12.27 32.69 46.04
C ASP A 432 -12.23 31.89 44.72
N GLY A 433 -12.59 32.52 43.60
CA GLY A 433 -12.52 31.90 42.27
C GLY A 433 -11.09 31.61 41.81
N ASP A 434 -10.18 32.56 42.05
CA ASP A 434 -8.77 32.45 41.67
C ASP A 434 -8.03 31.45 42.56
N SER A 435 -8.38 31.36 43.85
CA SER A 435 -7.84 30.34 44.76
C SER A 435 -8.14 28.90 44.30
N VAL A 436 -9.35 28.65 43.79
CA VAL A 436 -9.76 27.33 43.26
C VAL A 436 -9.02 27.01 41.97
N THR A 437 -8.83 28.00 41.09
CA THR A 437 -8.07 27.81 39.85
C THR A 437 -6.59 27.56 40.14
N MET A 438 -6.00 28.23 41.13
CA MET A 438 -4.64 27.98 41.59
C MET A 438 -4.47 26.56 42.17
N ALA A 439 -5.42 26.09 42.97
CA ALA A 439 -5.40 24.72 43.48
C ALA A 439 -5.50 23.68 42.35
N GLN A 440 -6.35 23.93 41.34
CA GLN A 440 -6.46 23.07 40.15
C GLN A 440 -5.18 23.10 39.28
N LEU A 441 -4.53 24.27 39.14
CA LEU A 441 -3.25 24.40 38.43
C LEU A 441 -2.13 23.67 39.14
N GLN A 442 -2.05 23.78 40.47
CA GLN A 442 -1.07 23.05 41.28
C GLN A 442 -1.29 21.54 41.19
N ASP A 443 -2.55 21.09 41.23
CA ASP A 443 -2.85 19.67 41.04
C ASP A 443 -2.61 19.18 39.62
N VAL A 444 -2.59 20.02 38.58
CA VAL A 444 -2.36 19.54 37.21
C VAL A 444 -0.89 19.69 36.80
N LEU A 445 -0.28 20.83 37.08
CA LEU A 445 1.04 21.23 36.59
C LEU A 445 2.14 21.14 37.65
N GLY A 446 1.78 20.94 38.92
CA GLY A 446 2.72 20.97 40.04
C GLY A 446 3.17 22.39 40.41
N ASN A 447 3.75 22.52 41.61
CA ASN A 447 4.04 23.82 42.25
C ASN A 447 4.93 24.74 41.39
N PHE A 448 5.97 24.19 40.76
CA PHE A 448 6.94 24.99 40.00
C PHE A 448 6.36 25.65 38.74
N PHE A 449 5.64 24.90 37.91
CA PHE A 449 5.04 25.45 36.69
C PHE A 449 3.76 26.22 36.99
N ALA A 450 3.03 25.86 38.06
CA ALA A 450 1.94 26.68 38.55
C ALA A 450 2.46 28.09 38.87
N GLU A 451 3.50 28.25 39.69
CA GLU A 451 4.11 29.56 40.05
C GLU A 451 4.44 30.43 38.83
N LYS A 452 5.03 29.86 37.76
CA LYS A 452 5.32 30.62 36.53
C LYS A 452 4.08 31.06 35.75
N LEU A 453 2.96 30.36 35.91
CA LEU A 453 1.66 30.69 35.31
C LEU A 453 0.83 31.67 36.17
N HIS A 454 1.23 31.98 37.40
CA HIS A 454 0.49 32.92 38.27
C HIS A 454 0.44 34.34 37.69
N GLY A 455 1.40 34.70 36.82
CA GLY A 455 1.44 36.02 36.17
C GLY A 455 0.42 36.21 35.05
N ASP A 456 -0.27 35.17 34.58
CA ASP A 456 -1.21 35.26 33.47
C ASP A 456 -2.44 34.36 33.69
N LYS A 457 -3.47 34.95 34.31
CA LYS A 457 -4.79 34.35 34.60
C LYS A 457 -5.49 33.87 33.33
N GLY A 458 -5.41 34.62 32.25
CA GLY A 458 -6.02 34.27 30.96
C GLY A 458 -5.40 33.02 30.36
N TRP A 459 -4.07 32.91 30.43
CA TRP A 459 -3.34 31.74 29.94
C TRP A 459 -3.59 30.50 30.80
N ALA A 460 -3.61 30.66 32.12
CA ALA A 460 -3.86 29.58 33.06
C ALA A 460 -5.27 28.99 32.93
N LEU A 461 -6.29 29.84 32.79
CA LEU A 461 -7.67 29.42 32.51
C LEU A 461 -7.83 28.78 31.13
N GLY A 462 -7.12 29.27 30.12
CA GLY A 462 -7.09 28.68 28.78
C GLY A 462 -6.53 27.26 28.77
N ILE A 463 -5.44 27.02 29.49
CA ILE A 463 -4.85 25.68 29.66
C ILE A 463 -5.84 24.76 30.40
N LEU A 464 -6.41 25.19 31.52
CA LEU A 464 -7.40 24.40 32.27
C LEU A 464 -8.69 24.12 31.46
N GLY A 465 -9.18 25.10 30.70
CA GLY A 465 -10.35 24.98 29.84
C GLY A 465 -10.12 24.00 28.70
N SER A 466 -8.92 23.97 28.15
CA SER A 466 -8.55 23.04 27.09
C SER A 466 -8.58 21.58 27.57
N ILE A 467 -8.32 21.32 28.86
CA ILE A 467 -8.42 19.99 29.48
C ILE A 467 -9.89 19.55 29.65
N LYS A 468 -10.80 20.50 29.93
CA LYS A 468 -12.23 20.21 30.20
C LYS A 468 -13.09 20.03 28.94
N GLN A 469 -12.66 20.50 27.77
CA GLN A 469 -13.51 20.52 26.56
C GLN A 469 -13.83 19.15 25.90
N GLN A 470 -13.29 18.03 26.40
CA GLN A 470 -13.56 16.70 25.82
C GLN A 470 -13.68 15.56 26.85
N SER A 471 -13.85 15.87 28.15
CA SER A 471 -14.19 14.85 29.16
C SER A 471 -15.61 14.32 28.99
#